data_AF-A0A7C8R797-F1
#
_entry.id   AF-A0A7C8R797-F1
#
_cell.length_a   1.000
_cell.length_b   1.000
_cell.length_c   1.000
_cell.angle_alpha   90.00
_cell.angle_beta   90.00
_cell.angle_gamma   90.00
#
_symmetry.space_group_name_H-M   'P 1'
#
loop_
_entity.id
_entity.type
_entity.pdbx_description
1 polymer ?
#
loop_
_entity_poly.entity_id
_entity_poly.type
_entity_poly.pdbx_seq_one_letter_code
_entity_poly.pdbx_strand_id
1 'polypeptide(L)'
;MISRLWYGDKPDEHAAQIISFGNVESPKDSEPEYTIMRDEEKKVLGLNVTFHGPEYGEKKLKQNAIVKFLCDQEMTGLEEPDKDGKGTNALKFVAYEGDQTVTLEWRTKYACEKPLGEAPAPSQGSWGFFTWFIVIVFLVVAAYLIFGSWLNYNKYDARGWDLLPHSDTLRDLPYLIKDFLRRAVNTFQGSGGRGGYSAI
;
A
#
# COMPACT_ATOMS: atom_id res chain seq x y z
N MET A 1 -22.66 26.64 0.77
CA MET A 1 -23.43 26.26 1.97
C MET A 1 -22.60 25.25 2.75
N ILE A 2 -21.61 25.72 3.52
CA ILE A 2 -20.80 24.89 4.42
C ILE A 2 -21.16 25.35 5.82
N SER A 3 -22.18 24.74 6.40
CA SER A 3 -22.57 24.99 7.78
C SER A 3 -23.09 23.68 8.36
N ARG A 4 -22.74 23.45 9.64
CA ARG A 4 -23.17 22.35 10.52
C ARG A 4 -22.22 21.15 10.69
N LEU A 5 -20.98 21.40 11.09
CA LEU A 5 -20.19 20.37 11.80
C LEU A 5 -19.81 20.75 13.24
N TRP A 6 -20.29 21.88 13.76
CA TRP A 6 -20.03 22.29 15.14
C TRP A 6 -21.34 22.64 15.84
N TYR A 7 -22.07 21.62 16.28
CA TYR A 7 -23.16 21.76 17.24
C TYR A 7 -23.05 20.63 18.25
N GLY A 8 -22.40 20.90 19.37
CA GLY A 8 -22.22 19.93 20.45
C GLY A 8 -21.12 20.39 21.39
N ASP A 9 -21.55 20.98 22.49
CA ASP A 9 -20.79 21.41 23.66
C ASP A 9 -19.80 22.57 23.47
N LYS A 10 -19.72 23.38 24.54
CA LYS A 10 -18.95 24.62 24.61
C LYS A 10 -17.54 24.34 24.07
N PRO A 11 -17.02 25.15 23.13
CA PRO A 11 -15.62 25.02 22.74
C PRO A 11 -14.81 25.16 24.03
N ASP A 12 -14.04 24.12 24.35
CA ASP A 12 -13.10 24.17 25.45
C ASP A 12 -12.35 25.51 25.38
N GLU A 13 -12.09 26.16 26.52
CA GLU A 13 -11.27 27.40 26.59
C GLU A 13 -9.88 27.24 25.91
N HIS A 14 -9.55 26.02 25.48
CA HIS A 14 -8.37 25.62 24.74
C HIS A 14 -8.51 25.65 23.21
N ALA A 15 -9.69 25.90 22.63
CA ALA A 15 -9.86 26.18 21.20
C ALA A 15 -9.47 27.65 20.91
N ALA A 16 -8.24 28.03 21.25
CA ALA A 16 -7.94 29.43 21.55
C ALA A 16 -7.77 30.33 20.31
N GLN A 17 -7.40 29.82 19.13
CA GLN A 17 -7.04 30.69 18.01
C GLN A 17 -7.46 30.11 16.65
N ILE A 18 -8.29 30.87 15.93
CA ILE A 18 -8.77 30.56 14.58
C ILE A 18 -7.79 31.17 13.59
N ILE A 19 -7.29 30.37 12.66
CA ILE A 19 -6.45 30.82 11.55
C ILE A 19 -7.26 30.67 10.27
N SER A 20 -7.55 31.78 9.61
CA SER A 20 -8.12 31.77 8.29
C SER A 20 -7.01 31.76 7.25
N PHE A 21 -7.10 30.87 6.27
CA PHE A 21 -6.09 30.64 5.22
C PHE A 21 -6.51 31.19 3.85
N GLY A 22 -7.57 32.01 3.82
CA GLY A 22 -8.03 32.64 2.59
C GLY A 22 -9.03 33.75 2.83
N ASN A 23 -9.05 34.72 1.92
CA ASN A 23 -10.00 35.81 1.92
C ASN A 23 -11.01 35.60 0.79
N VAL A 24 -12.27 35.31 1.14
CA VAL A 24 -13.35 35.11 0.16
C VAL A 24 -13.65 36.40 -0.61
N GLU A 25 -13.37 37.57 -0.03
CA GLU A 25 -13.60 38.87 -0.67
C GLU A 25 -12.47 39.24 -1.65
N SER A 26 -11.26 38.74 -1.45
CA SER A 26 -10.12 38.96 -2.37
C SER A 26 -9.41 37.64 -2.72
N PRO A 27 -9.95 36.88 -3.70
CA PRO A 27 -9.41 35.58 -4.08
C PRO A 27 -7.96 35.64 -4.57
N LYS A 28 -7.59 36.75 -5.23
CA LYS A 28 -6.24 36.98 -5.77
C LYS A 28 -5.20 37.12 -4.66
N ASP A 29 -5.58 37.75 -3.55
CA ASP A 29 -4.68 37.94 -2.41
C ASP A 29 -4.53 36.67 -1.55
N SER A 30 -5.34 35.65 -1.83
CA SER A 30 -5.29 34.33 -1.20
C SER A 30 -4.66 33.24 -2.07
N GLU A 31 -4.08 33.60 -3.22
CA GLU A 31 -3.31 32.64 -4.02
C GLU A 31 -2.12 32.10 -3.21
N PRO A 32 -1.97 30.78 -3.08
CA PRO A 32 -0.90 30.21 -2.28
C PRO A 32 0.44 30.33 -3.01
N GLU A 33 1.47 30.74 -2.27
CA GLU A 33 2.85 30.71 -2.76
C GLU A 33 3.42 29.30 -2.54
N TYR A 34 4.12 28.76 -3.54
CA TYR A 34 4.77 27.46 -3.42
C TYR A 34 6.26 27.57 -3.71
N THR A 35 7.06 26.90 -2.88
CA THR A 35 8.51 26.84 -3.02
C THR A 35 8.98 25.40 -2.89
N ILE A 36 9.86 24.96 -3.78
CA ILE A 36 10.43 23.61 -3.73
C ILE A 36 11.55 23.59 -2.70
N MET A 37 11.42 22.74 -1.69
CA MET A 37 12.47 22.53 -0.69
C MET A 37 13.53 21.59 -1.26
N ARG A 38 14.79 22.01 -1.22
CA ARG A 38 15.92 21.22 -1.70
C ARG A 38 16.96 21.07 -0.59
N ASP A 39 17.62 19.92 -0.57
CA ASP A 39 18.78 19.66 0.28
C ASP A 39 20.06 20.32 -0.28
N GLU A 40 21.17 20.28 0.48
CA GLU A 40 22.50 20.75 0.06
C GLU A 40 22.95 20.12 -1.27
N GLU A 41 22.55 18.85 -1.51
CA GLU A 41 22.81 18.13 -2.76
C GLU A 41 21.80 18.46 -3.90
N LYS A 42 20.98 19.50 -3.75
CA LYS A 42 19.91 19.92 -4.68
C LYS A 42 18.78 18.90 -4.90
N LYS A 43 18.75 17.81 -4.14
CA LYS A 43 17.66 16.82 -4.12
C LYS A 43 16.39 17.46 -3.58
N VAL A 44 15.25 17.18 -4.20
CA VAL A 44 13.95 17.68 -3.74
C VAL A 44 13.54 16.94 -2.47
N LEU A 45 13.46 17.67 -1.36
CA LEU A 45 12.99 17.17 -0.07
C LEU A 45 11.46 17.24 0.04
N GLY A 46 10.85 18.19 -0.68
CA GLY A 46 9.40 18.36 -0.70
C GLY A 46 8.97 19.73 -1.18
N LEU A 47 7.76 20.12 -0.77
CA LEU A 47 7.08 21.34 -1.21
C LEU A 47 6.66 22.17 0.01
N ASN A 48 7.02 23.43 0.03
CA ASN A 48 6.56 24.37 1.03
C ASN A 48 5.46 25.25 0.42
N VAL A 49 4.28 25.22 1.03
CA VAL A 49 3.11 25.99 0.56
C VAL A 49 2.72 27.00 1.63
N THR A 50 2.70 28.27 1.26
CA THR A 50 2.29 29.38 2.11
C THR A 50 0.90 29.84 1.70
N PHE A 51 -0.06 29.71 2.61
CA PHE A 51 -1.41 30.22 2.45
C PHE A 51 -1.52 31.58 3.14
N HIS A 52 -2.05 32.56 2.41
CA HIS A 52 -2.24 33.92 2.90
C HIS A 52 -3.66 34.10 3.42
N GLY A 53 -3.75 34.44 4.70
CA GLY A 53 -4.98 34.70 5.41
C GLY A 53 -5.36 36.17 5.47
N PRO A 54 -6.61 36.47 5.84
CA PRO A 54 -7.03 37.82 6.16
C PRO A 54 -6.36 38.35 7.44
N GLU A 55 -6.52 39.65 7.67
CA GLU A 55 -6.11 40.28 8.93
C GLU A 55 -7.04 39.85 10.07
N TYR A 56 -6.46 39.49 11.22
CA TYR A 56 -7.20 39.00 12.38
C TYR A 56 -6.81 39.75 13.66
N GLY A 57 -7.78 39.85 14.58
CA GLY A 57 -7.63 40.50 15.89
C GLY A 57 -7.63 42.04 15.86
N GLU A 58 -7.57 42.64 17.04
CA GLU A 58 -7.59 44.11 17.21
C GLU A 58 -6.40 44.81 16.55
N LYS A 59 -5.27 44.12 16.48
CA LYS A 59 -4.01 44.60 15.87
C LYS A 59 -3.99 44.45 14.34
N LYS A 60 -5.04 43.89 13.73
CA LYS A 60 -5.14 43.64 12.28
C LYS A 60 -3.92 42.92 11.71
N LEU A 61 -3.52 41.83 12.37
CA LEU A 61 -2.33 41.10 11.96
C LEU A 61 -2.67 40.16 10.81
N LYS A 62 -1.88 40.19 9.73
CA LYS A 62 -2.04 39.26 8.61
C LYS A 62 -1.68 37.85 9.06
N GLN A 63 -2.61 36.92 8.86
CA GLN A 63 -2.39 35.52 9.18
C GLN A 63 -1.73 34.80 8.00
N ASN A 64 -0.80 33.90 8.27
CA ASN A 64 -0.21 33.01 7.29
C ASN A 64 -0.25 31.56 7.79
N ALA A 65 -0.46 30.61 6.90
CA ALA A 65 -0.32 29.20 7.20
C ALA A 65 0.72 28.57 6.28
N ILE A 66 1.78 28.05 6.86
CA ILE A 66 2.89 27.40 6.15
C ILE A 66 2.71 25.90 6.31
N VAL A 67 2.49 25.20 5.20
CA VAL A 67 2.40 23.74 5.16
C VAL A 67 3.62 23.20 4.42
N LYS A 68 4.51 22.56 5.17
CA LYS A 68 5.71 21.90 4.67
C LYS A 68 5.37 20.45 4.34
N PHE A 69 5.14 20.17 3.07
CA PHE A 69 5.00 18.81 2.57
C PHE A 69 6.38 18.19 2.41
N LEU A 70 6.68 17.14 3.17
CA LEU A 70 7.94 16.40 3.10
C LEU A 70 7.73 15.06 2.40
N CYS A 71 8.67 14.69 1.51
CA CYS A 71 8.67 13.41 0.85
C CYS A 71 8.97 12.29 1.84
N ASP A 72 8.02 11.37 1.97
CA ASP A 72 8.19 10.12 2.71
C ASP A 72 7.45 9.01 1.94
N GLN A 73 8.19 8.07 1.35
CA GLN A 73 7.60 7.03 0.49
C GLN A 73 6.75 6.03 1.26
N GLU A 74 6.98 5.89 2.58
CA GLU A 74 6.29 4.92 3.42
C GLU A 74 4.96 5.48 3.97
N MET A 75 4.80 6.80 3.95
CA MET A 75 3.61 7.49 4.46
C MET A 75 2.66 7.93 3.35
N THR A 76 1.37 7.61 3.53
CA THR A 76 0.28 8.08 2.68
C THR A 76 -0.11 9.52 2.97
N GLY A 77 0.10 9.99 4.20
CA GLY A 77 -0.36 11.31 4.67
C GLY A 77 -1.59 11.24 5.58
N LEU A 78 -2.11 10.05 5.87
CA LEU A 78 -3.30 9.83 6.71
C LEU A 78 -3.00 9.04 7.98
N GLU A 79 -1.72 8.80 8.27
CA GLU A 79 -1.27 8.06 9.43
C GLU A 79 -1.56 8.85 10.71
N GLU A 80 -2.30 8.20 11.60
CA GLU A 80 -2.60 8.65 12.96
C GLU A 80 -1.89 7.73 13.97
N PRO A 81 -1.60 8.22 15.19
CA PRO A 81 -0.99 7.39 16.21
C PRO A 81 -2.02 6.36 16.70
N ASP A 82 -1.57 5.17 17.07
CA ASP A 82 -2.46 4.15 17.65
C ASP A 82 -3.01 4.62 19.01
N LYS A 83 -4.02 3.93 19.55
CA LYS A 83 -4.69 4.26 20.82
C LYS A 83 -3.74 4.36 22.02
N ASP A 84 -2.61 3.67 21.95
CA ASP A 84 -1.54 3.70 22.96
C ASP A 84 -0.53 4.84 22.75
N GLY A 85 -0.79 5.75 21.80
CA GLY A 85 0.12 6.84 21.41
C GLY A 85 1.37 6.36 20.66
N LYS A 86 1.35 5.12 20.14
CA LYS A 86 2.47 4.53 19.39
C LYS A 86 2.25 4.72 17.89
N GLY A 87 3.22 5.30 17.21
CA GLY A 87 3.15 5.60 15.78
C GLY A 87 3.63 7.02 15.50
N THR A 88 3.94 7.28 14.23
CA THR A 88 4.35 8.61 13.76
C THR A 88 3.21 9.26 13.01
N ASN A 89 2.76 10.42 13.47
CA ASN A 89 1.70 11.18 12.80
C ASN A 89 2.24 11.72 11.48
N ALA A 90 1.46 11.55 10.42
CA ALA A 90 1.80 12.12 9.12
C ALA A 90 1.74 13.66 9.14
N LEU A 91 0.74 14.22 9.84
CA LEU A 91 0.60 15.66 10.05
C LEU A 91 1.09 16.02 11.47
N LYS A 92 2.05 16.94 11.53
CA LYS A 92 2.64 17.43 12.77
C LYS A 92 2.53 18.94 12.84
N PHE A 93 2.00 19.42 13.96
CA PHE A 93 2.08 20.83 14.32
C PHE A 93 3.51 21.17 14.76
N VAL A 94 4.15 22.14 14.10
CA VAL A 94 5.54 22.53 14.38
C VAL A 94 5.56 23.70 15.35
N ALA A 95 4.91 24.80 14.98
CA ALA A 95 4.95 26.03 15.74
C ALA A 95 3.80 26.97 15.37
N TYR A 96 3.51 27.89 16.28
CA TYR A 96 2.66 29.04 16.05
C TYR A 96 3.39 30.29 16.52
N GLU A 97 3.75 31.16 15.58
CA GLU A 97 4.60 32.32 15.83
C GLU A 97 3.77 33.60 15.87
N GLY A 98 3.76 34.26 17.04
CA GLY A 98 3.29 35.63 17.23
C GLY A 98 1.83 35.89 16.87
N ASP A 99 0.95 34.89 16.97
CA ASP A 99 -0.46 34.96 16.58
C ASP A 99 -0.72 35.20 15.09
N GLN A 100 0.31 35.01 14.26
CA GLN A 100 0.29 35.34 12.84
C GLN A 100 0.51 34.11 11.97
N THR A 101 1.54 33.32 12.26
CA THR A 101 2.00 32.28 11.35
C THR A 101 1.93 30.92 11.99
N VAL A 102 1.15 30.00 11.41
CA VAL A 102 1.18 28.58 11.78
C VAL A 102 2.08 27.81 10.84
N THR A 103 2.90 26.92 11.38
CA THR A 103 3.73 26.00 10.61
C THR A 103 3.30 24.57 10.88
N LEU A 104 2.93 23.87 9.81
CA LEU A 104 2.58 22.45 9.80
C LEU A 104 3.60 21.69 8.96
N GLU A 105 3.98 20.51 9.43
CA GLU A 105 4.81 19.55 8.69
C GLU A 105 3.91 18.37 8.32
N TRP A 106 3.83 18.05 7.03
CA TRP A 106 3.03 16.94 6.51
C TRP A 106 3.90 16.00 5.69
N ARG A 107 4.13 14.80 6.22
CA ARG A 107 4.89 13.75 5.52
C ARG A 107 3.96 12.93 4.64
N THR A 108 4.31 12.83 3.36
CA THR A 108 3.52 12.06 2.40
C THR A 108 4.32 11.68 1.15
N LYS A 109 4.03 10.50 0.60
CA LYS A 109 4.59 10.01 -0.65
C LYS A 109 4.22 10.87 -1.86
N TYR A 110 3.17 11.70 -1.75
CA TYR A 110 2.75 12.60 -2.82
C TYR A 110 3.64 13.82 -2.97
N ALA A 111 4.44 14.15 -1.94
CA ALA A 111 5.41 15.24 -1.98
C ALA A 111 6.74 14.84 -2.63
N CYS A 112 6.92 13.55 -2.94
CA CYS A 112 8.12 13.04 -3.58
C CYS A 112 8.17 13.41 -5.07
N GLU A 113 9.34 13.85 -5.53
CA GLU A 113 9.60 14.06 -6.95
C GLU A 113 9.47 12.72 -7.68
N LYS A 114 8.45 12.59 -8.53
CA LYS A 114 8.33 11.44 -9.42
C LYS A 114 9.23 11.69 -10.63
N PRO A 115 10.10 10.75 -11.02
CA PRO A 115 10.81 10.88 -12.28
C PRO A 115 9.78 10.99 -13.40
N LEU A 116 9.94 12.00 -14.27
CA LEU A 116 9.13 12.22 -15.47
C LEU A 116 9.30 11.02 -16.40
N GLY A 117 8.49 9.99 -16.20
CA GLY A 117 8.62 8.70 -16.89
C GLY A 117 8.05 7.50 -16.13
N GLU A 118 7.88 7.60 -14.80
CA GLU A 118 7.16 6.57 -14.06
C GLU A 118 5.66 6.81 -14.20
N ALA A 119 4.99 5.94 -14.96
CA ALA A 119 3.55 5.74 -14.84
C ALA A 119 3.19 5.61 -13.34
N PRO A 120 2.01 6.08 -12.89
CA PRO A 120 1.63 5.98 -11.49
C PRO A 120 1.89 4.56 -11.00
N ALA A 121 2.77 4.42 -10.00
CA ALA A 121 3.01 3.12 -9.36
C ALA A 121 1.64 2.50 -9.08
N PRO A 122 1.29 1.35 -9.67
CA PRO A 122 0.02 0.72 -9.38
C PRO A 122 0.07 0.27 -7.93
N SER A 123 -0.44 1.10 -7.02
CA SER A 123 -0.75 0.71 -5.66
C SER A 123 -2.02 -0.13 -5.67
N GLN A 124 -1.91 -1.32 -6.25
CA GLN A 124 -2.79 -2.46 -6.07
C GLN A 124 -1.96 -3.65 -6.50
N GLY A 125 -1.39 -4.36 -5.51
CA GLY A 125 -0.51 -5.49 -5.75
C GLY A 125 -1.17 -6.49 -6.69
N SER A 126 -0.65 -6.59 -7.90
CA SER A 126 -0.99 -7.68 -8.80
C SER A 126 -0.58 -8.97 -8.10
N TRP A 127 -1.54 -9.85 -7.83
CA TRP A 127 -1.28 -11.21 -7.42
C TRP A 127 -0.38 -11.83 -8.47
N GLY A 128 0.91 -11.95 -8.15
CA GLY A 128 1.96 -12.19 -9.14
C GLY A 128 1.71 -13.46 -9.97
N PHE A 129 2.45 -13.57 -11.07
CA PHE A 129 2.40 -14.69 -12.03
C PHE A 129 2.26 -16.07 -11.35
N PHE A 130 2.97 -16.30 -10.24
CA PHE A 130 2.96 -17.59 -9.55
C PHE A 130 1.60 -17.92 -8.92
N THR A 131 0.91 -16.94 -8.33
CA THR A 131 -0.41 -17.16 -7.74
C THR A 131 -1.44 -17.41 -8.82
N TRP A 132 -1.38 -16.66 -9.93
CA TRP A 132 -2.28 -16.87 -11.07
C TRP A 132 -2.04 -18.21 -11.77
N PHE A 133 -0.78 -18.63 -11.92
CA PHE A 133 -0.41 -19.95 -12.43
C PHE A 133 -1.00 -21.08 -11.57
N ILE A 134 -0.88 -20.98 -10.23
CA ILE A 134 -1.47 -21.95 -9.31
C ILE A 134 -2.99 -22.00 -9.45
N VAL A 135 -3.65 -20.84 -9.54
CA VAL A 135 -5.10 -20.76 -9.74
C VAL A 135 -5.53 -21.43 -11.04
N ILE A 136 -4.82 -21.20 -12.15
CA ILE A 136 -5.12 -21.86 -13.43
C ILE A 136 -4.96 -23.37 -13.34
N VAL A 137 -3.84 -23.85 -12.80
CA VAL A 137 -3.59 -25.29 -12.65
C VAL A 137 -4.68 -25.92 -11.79
N PHE A 138 -5.06 -25.27 -10.68
CA PHE A 138 -6.15 -25.72 -9.83
C PHE A 138 -7.48 -25.80 -10.59
N LEU A 139 -7.83 -24.79 -11.38
CA LEU A 139 -9.06 -24.78 -12.18
C LEU A 139 -9.06 -25.86 -13.27
N VAL A 140 -7.94 -26.10 -13.94
CA VAL A 140 -7.80 -27.16 -14.94
C VAL A 140 -7.96 -28.54 -14.29
N VAL A 141 -7.32 -28.78 -13.13
CA VAL A 141 -7.48 -30.03 -12.39
C VAL A 141 -8.92 -30.20 -11.90
N ALA A 142 -9.53 -29.15 -11.35
CA ALA A 142 -10.92 -29.19 -10.91
C ALA A 142 -11.88 -29.50 -12.07
N ALA A 143 -11.70 -28.84 -13.23
CA ALA A 143 -12.50 -29.10 -14.42
C ALA A 143 -12.31 -30.54 -14.93
N TYR A 144 -11.07 -31.05 -14.95
CA TYR A 144 -10.76 -32.43 -15.32
C TYR A 144 -11.44 -33.44 -14.38
N LEU A 145 -11.41 -33.21 -13.07
CA LEU A 145 -12.04 -34.09 -12.09
C LEU A 145 -13.57 -34.05 -12.18
N ILE A 146 -14.17 -32.86 -12.29
CA ILE A 146 -15.63 -32.72 -12.38
C ILE A 146 -16.14 -33.34 -13.69
N PHE A 147 -15.56 -32.96 -14.83
CA PHE A 147 -16.01 -33.46 -16.13
C PHE A 147 -15.68 -34.94 -16.33
N GLY A 148 -14.50 -35.39 -15.89
CA GLY A 148 -14.11 -36.79 -15.92
C GLY A 148 -15.01 -37.65 -15.04
N SER A 149 -15.29 -37.21 -13.81
CA SER A 149 -16.22 -37.90 -12.90
C SER A 149 -17.63 -37.95 -13.47
N TRP A 150 -18.10 -36.87 -14.10
CA TRP A 150 -19.43 -36.82 -14.71
C TRP A 150 -19.57 -37.76 -15.92
N LEU A 151 -18.57 -37.81 -16.79
CA LEU A 151 -18.54 -38.78 -17.90
C LEU A 151 -18.48 -40.21 -17.37
N ASN A 152 -17.66 -40.47 -16.33
CA ASN A 152 -17.51 -41.80 -15.77
C ASN A 152 -18.79 -42.28 -15.05
N TYR A 153 -19.48 -41.36 -14.37
CA TYR A 153 -20.79 -41.59 -13.76
C TYR A 153 -21.87 -41.94 -14.80
N ASN A 154 -22.01 -41.11 -15.84
CA ASN A 154 -23.13 -41.25 -16.78
C ASN A 154 -22.96 -42.38 -17.79
N LYS A 155 -21.72 -42.73 -18.14
CA LYS A 155 -21.45 -43.72 -19.19
C LYS A 155 -21.09 -45.10 -18.64
N TYR A 156 -20.47 -45.17 -17.47
CA TYR A 156 -19.93 -46.42 -16.92
C TYR A 156 -20.57 -46.83 -15.58
N ASP A 157 -21.52 -46.06 -15.02
CA ASP A 157 -22.14 -46.25 -13.69
C ASP A 157 -21.11 -46.53 -12.59
N ALA A 158 -19.89 -45.98 -12.75
CA ALA A 158 -18.80 -46.13 -11.81
C ALA A 158 -19.17 -45.44 -10.48
N ARG A 159 -18.91 -46.10 -9.35
CA ARG A 159 -19.24 -45.60 -8.01
C ARG A 159 -18.02 -45.55 -7.10
N GLY A 160 -17.99 -44.54 -6.24
CA GLY A 160 -16.93 -44.38 -5.25
C GLY A 160 -15.61 -43.95 -5.89
N TRP A 161 -14.52 -44.64 -5.53
CA TRP A 161 -13.15 -44.24 -5.88
C TRP A 161 -12.78 -44.47 -7.35
N ASP A 162 -13.56 -45.27 -8.06
CA ASP A 162 -13.41 -45.52 -9.51
C ASP A 162 -13.97 -44.37 -10.37
N LEU A 163 -14.63 -43.39 -9.73
CA LEU A 163 -15.20 -42.24 -10.43
C LEU A 163 -14.12 -41.28 -10.96
N LEU A 164 -12.97 -41.23 -10.29
CA LEU A 164 -11.85 -40.38 -10.67
C LEU A 164 -11.16 -40.96 -11.92
N PRO A 165 -11.02 -40.18 -13.01
CA PRO A 165 -10.31 -40.66 -14.18
C PRO A 165 -8.86 -41.01 -13.80
N HIS A 166 -8.44 -42.24 -14.12
CA HIS A 166 -7.14 -42.82 -13.75
C HIS A 166 -6.92 -42.90 -12.22
N SER A 167 -7.95 -43.31 -11.47
CA SER A 167 -7.92 -43.55 -10.03
C SER A 167 -6.72 -44.42 -9.58
N ASP A 168 -6.36 -45.45 -10.36
CA ASP A 168 -5.20 -46.31 -10.09
C ASP A 168 -3.88 -45.51 -10.03
N THR A 169 -3.70 -44.52 -10.91
CA THR A 169 -2.50 -43.66 -10.93
C THR A 169 -2.48 -42.63 -9.79
N LEU A 170 -3.67 -42.18 -9.35
CA LEU A 170 -3.81 -41.28 -8.21
C LEU A 170 -3.47 -41.98 -6.89
N ARG A 171 -3.72 -43.30 -6.80
CA ARG A 171 -3.30 -44.11 -5.65
C ARG A 171 -1.79 -44.28 -5.58
N ASP A 172 -1.13 -44.32 -6.73
CA ASP A 172 0.32 -44.52 -6.83
C ASP A 172 1.12 -43.22 -6.76
N LEU A 173 0.46 -42.07 -6.96
CA LEU A 173 1.03 -40.73 -6.89
C LEU A 173 1.89 -40.43 -5.63
N PRO A 174 1.49 -40.77 -4.38
CA PRO A 174 2.30 -40.50 -3.20
C PRO A 174 3.65 -41.23 -3.22
N TYR A 175 3.70 -42.42 -3.83
CA TYR A 175 4.93 -43.20 -3.95
C TYR A 175 5.84 -42.63 -5.05
N LEU A 176 5.26 -42.21 -6.18
CA LEU A 176 5.99 -41.57 -7.27
C LEU A 176 6.60 -40.22 -6.87
N ILE A 177 5.85 -39.40 -6.12
CA ILE A 177 6.33 -38.11 -5.62
C ILE A 177 7.43 -38.32 -4.58
N LYS A 178 7.29 -39.31 -3.70
CA LYS A 178 8.33 -39.65 -2.71
C LYS A 178 9.64 -40.06 -3.39
N ASP A 179 9.57 -40.87 -4.44
CA ASP A 179 10.76 -41.31 -5.18
C ASP A 179 11.37 -40.18 -6.02
N PHE A 180 10.55 -39.30 -6.59
CA PHE A 180 11.03 -38.11 -7.30
C PHE A 180 11.70 -37.12 -6.33
N LEU A 181 11.09 -36.83 -5.18
CA LEU A 181 11.66 -35.95 -4.16
C LEU A 181 12.95 -36.54 -3.58
N ARG A 182 12.99 -37.85 -3.30
CA ARG A 182 14.20 -38.52 -2.83
C ARG A 182 15.33 -38.41 -3.84
N ARG A 183 15.04 -38.61 -5.14
CA ARG A 183 16.02 -38.45 -6.22
C ARG A 183 16.42 -37.00 -6.42
N ALA A 184 15.49 -36.05 -6.35
CA ALA A 184 15.78 -34.62 -6.47
C ALA A 184 16.69 -34.15 -5.33
N VAL A 185 16.38 -34.52 -4.08
CA VAL A 185 17.22 -34.22 -2.91
C VAL A 185 18.61 -34.84 -3.05
N ASN A 186 18.70 -36.10 -3.51
CA ASN A 186 19.99 -36.76 -3.76
C ASN A 186 20.79 -36.09 -4.89
N THR A 187 20.12 -35.51 -5.89
CA THR A 187 20.76 -34.76 -6.99
C THR A 187 21.23 -33.38 -6.55
N PHE A 188 20.48 -32.69 -5.68
CA PHE A 188 20.84 -31.35 -5.20
C PHE A 188 21.81 -31.33 -4.00
N GLN A 189 21.88 -32.40 -3.21
CA GLN A 189 22.83 -32.51 -2.09
C GLN A 189 24.24 -32.98 -2.49
N GLY A 190 24.47 -33.28 -3.76
CA GLY A 190 25.81 -33.57 -4.28
C GLY A 190 26.24 -35.04 -4.16
N SER A 191 26.73 -35.54 -5.29
CA SER A 191 27.49 -36.77 -5.52
C SER A 191 28.38 -37.21 -4.35
N GLY A 192 27.97 -38.25 -3.63
CA GLY A 192 28.88 -39.16 -2.92
C GLY A 192 29.26 -40.30 -3.86
N GLY A 193 30.47 -40.27 -4.41
CA GLY A 193 30.90 -41.19 -5.45
C GLY A 193 31.10 -42.67 -5.05
N ARG A 194 30.92 -43.52 -6.08
CA ARG A 194 31.53 -44.83 -6.39
C ARG A 194 30.78 -46.15 -6.12
N GLY A 195 30.70 -46.95 -7.20
CA GLY A 195 30.58 -48.41 -7.25
C GLY A 195 29.25 -48.87 -7.84
N GLY A 196 29.07 -49.27 -9.10
CA GLY A 196 29.96 -49.94 -10.05
C GLY A 196 29.38 -51.34 -10.32
N TYR A 197 28.71 -51.53 -11.47
CA TYR A 197 28.53 -52.83 -12.14
C TYR A 197 28.29 -52.58 -13.64
N SER A 198 29.34 -52.79 -14.42
CA SER A 198 29.21 -53.44 -15.71
C SER A 198 29.36 -54.94 -15.43
N ALA A 199 28.30 -55.71 -15.64
CA ALA A 199 28.44 -57.13 -15.88
C ALA A 199 27.61 -57.48 -17.13
N ILE A 200 28.29 -58.29 -17.95
CA ILE A 200 28.02 -58.83 -19.28
C ILE A 200 26.57 -59.22 -19.60
#